data_AF-A0A6V8CY07-F1
#
_entry.id   AF-A0A6V8CY07-F1
#
_cell.length_a   1.000
_cell.length_b   1.000
_cell.length_c   1.000
_cell.angle_alpha   90.00
_cell.angle_beta   90.00
_cell.angle_gamma   90.00
#
_symmetry.space_group_name_H-M   'P 1'
#
loop_
_entity.id
_entity.type
_entity.pdbx_description
1 polymer ?
#
loop_
_entity_poly.entity_id
_entity_poly.type
_entity_poly.pdbx_seq_one_letter_code
_entity_poly.pdbx_strand_id
1 'polypeptide(L)'
;MGKKVNVWLDDKSLEIWEKIPSGERSNLIKDAIKKSATETKEDKKERLLRMKISEFEEHSRTLDVIEEKRDKLLIEINNLRDQSSLIEIDKDYFWGTICDVAGQYICGDIRYCSYSFKSKYSIAKIEQEKIYIHNLRTNRKNSNFSKKTVELAIDRLIANGGKIPIGDFIPVKMHEYTVVALHPRLYERNGYVCWISQDIVKIENDWIPEHEGKMPPNEWRTTENFLAVLIDGRKALIGQGRKIVIFFLESHNKMNEDSSSILDQIEMPFQTKHWSFILPGLMHWGHDYNFQKVIGFTNSKPVIRD
;
A
#
# COMPACT_ATOMS: atom_id res chain seq x y z
N MET A 1 -33.65 -18.67 49.60
CA MET A 1 -33.17 -17.64 50.54
C MET A 1 -31.88 -17.03 49.99
N GLY A 2 -31.81 -15.70 49.84
CA GLY A 2 -30.59 -15.02 49.40
C GLY A 2 -29.59 -14.86 50.56
N LYS A 3 -28.29 -15.06 50.32
CA LYS A 3 -27.22 -14.76 51.29
C LYS A 3 -26.73 -13.33 51.08
N LYS A 4 -26.56 -12.58 52.17
CA LYS A 4 -26.02 -11.22 52.13
C LYS A 4 -24.50 -11.28 52.17
N VAL A 5 -23.85 -10.52 51.28
CA VAL A 5 -22.38 -10.37 51.21
C VAL A 5 -22.09 -8.87 51.20
N ASN A 6 -21.07 -8.43 51.93
CA ASN A 6 -20.66 -7.03 51.96
C ASN A 6 -19.53 -6.81 50.94
N VAL A 7 -19.60 -5.71 50.20
CA VAL A 7 -18.57 -5.27 49.24
C VAL A 7 -17.95 -3.97 49.77
N TRP A 8 -16.63 -3.90 49.76
CA TRP A 8 -15.88 -2.70 50.15
C TRP A 8 -15.48 -1.93 48.90
N LEU A 9 -15.67 -0.61 48.93
CA LEU A 9 -15.32 0.31 47.84
C LEU A 9 -14.27 1.28 48.37
N ASP A 10 -13.34 1.70 47.50
CA ASP A 10 -12.46 2.82 47.79
C ASP A 10 -13.22 4.16 47.73
N ASP A 11 -12.63 5.23 48.25
CA ASP A 11 -13.30 6.52 48.42
C ASP A 11 -13.83 7.08 47.09
N LYS A 12 -13.07 6.92 46.00
CA LYS A 12 -13.49 7.36 44.66
C LYS A 12 -14.66 6.54 44.12
N SER A 13 -14.65 5.23 44.34
CA SER A 13 -15.73 4.35 43.90
C SER A 13 -16.98 4.53 44.77
N LEU A 14 -16.82 4.88 46.05
CA LEU A 14 -17.92 5.21 46.95
C LEU A 14 -18.65 6.47 46.51
N GLU A 15 -17.92 7.53 46.13
CA GLU A 15 -18.51 8.76 45.58
C GLU A 15 -19.34 8.49 44.32
N ILE A 16 -18.89 7.57 43.45
CA ILE A 16 -19.63 7.17 42.25
C ILE A 16 -20.85 6.32 42.65
N TRP A 17 -20.69 5.43 43.62
CA TRP A 17 -21.75 4.55 44.12
C TRP A 17 -22.92 5.33 44.72
N GLU A 18 -22.63 6.39 45.47
CA GLU A 18 -23.65 7.25 46.08
C GLU A 18 -24.51 7.99 45.05
N LYS A 19 -23.97 8.26 43.84
CA LYS A 19 -24.69 8.91 42.75
C LYS A 19 -25.66 8.00 42.00
N ILE A 20 -25.57 6.68 42.18
CA ILE A 20 -26.45 5.71 41.51
C ILE A 20 -27.76 5.58 42.31
N PRO A 21 -28.95 5.57 41.68
CA PRO A 21 -30.21 5.33 42.39
C PRO A 21 -30.22 3.99 43.14
N SER A 22 -30.72 3.98 44.37
CA SER A 22 -30.65 2.80 45.27
C SER A 22 -31.32 1.55 44.70
N GLY A 23 -32.37 1.71 43.88
CA GLY A 23 -33.05 0.61 43.19
C GLY A 23 -32.26 -0.04 42.04
N GLU A 24 -31.28 0.67 41.48
CA GLU A 24 -30.49 0.20 40.32
C GLU A 24 -29.16 -0.44 40.73
N ARG A 25 -28.63 -0.04 41.90
CA ARG A 25 -27.39 -0.54 42.49
C ARG A 25 -27.31 -2.07 42.54
N SER A 26 -28.42 -2.72 42.94
CA SER A 26 -28.48 -4.18 43.06
C SER A 26 -28.45 -4.89 41.70
N ASN A 27 -29.03 -4.29 40.66
CA ASN A 27 -28.98 -4.86 39.32
C ASN A 27 -27.61 -4.66 38.69
N LEU A 28 -26.98 -3.51 38.90
CA LEU A 28 -25.64 -3.21 38.42
C LEU A 28 -24.59 -4.18 39.00
N ILE A 29 -24.66 -4.48 40.30
CA ILE A 29 -23.80 -5.51 40.92
C ILE A 29 -24.10 -6.90 40.33
N LYS A 30 -25.38 -7.28 40.18
CA LYS A 30 -25.75 -8.59 39.61
C LYS A 30 -25.24 -8.75 38.19
N ASP A 31 -25.33 -7.71 37.38
CA ASP A 31 -24.90 -7.72 35.99
C ASP A 31 -23.38 -7.73 35.89
N ALA A 32 -22.68 -6.96 36.74
CA ALA A 32 -21.21 -7.00 36.83
C ALA A 32 -20.69 -8.38 37.28
N ILE A 33 -21.33 -8.99 38.29
CA ILE A 33 -20.97 -10.34 38.76
C ILE A 33 -21.24 -11.36 37.67
N LYS A 34 -22.43 -11.35 37.04
CA LYS A 34 -22.77 -12.24 35.92
C LYS A 34 -21.75 -12.09 34.80
N LYS A 35 -21.45 -10.86 34.38
CA LYS A 35 -20.49 -10.56 33.31
C LYS A 35 -19.09 -11.04 33.66
N SER A 36 -18.64 -10.84 34.90
CA SER A 36 -17.32 -11.32 35.35
C SER A 36 -17.24 -12.85 35.51
N ALA A 37 -18.38 -13.49 35.82
CA ALA A 37 -18.47 -14.94 35.97
C ALA A 37 -18.61 -15.65 34.62
N THR A 38 -19.10 -14.95 33.59
CA THR A 38 -19.19 -15.45 32.20
C THR A 38 -18.00 -15.05 31.33
N GLU A 39 -17.23 -14.02 31.71
CA GLU A 39 -16.00 -13.63 31.00
C GLU A 39 -14.90 -14.68 31.21
N THR A 40 -14.51 -15.35 30.13
CA THR A 40 -13.36 -16.25 30.16
C THR A 40 -12.04 -15.46 30.14
N LYS A 41 -10.93 -16.08 30.52
CA LYS A 41 -9.59 -15.47 30.36
C LYS A 41 -9.28 -15.16 28.88
N GLU A 42 -9.87 -15.92 27.97
CA GLU A 42 -9.77 -15.76 26.52
C GLU A 42 -10.43 -14.44 26.08
N ASP A 43 -11.64 -14.15 26.56
CA ASP A 43 -12.37 -12.90 26.26
C ASP A 43 -11.63 -11.64 26.73
N LYS A 44 -10.93 -11.71 27.87
CA LYS A 44 -10.12 -10.60 28.40
C LYS A 44 -8.87 -10.36 27.56
N LYS A 45 -8.20 -11.43 27.10
CA LYS A 45 -7.02 -11.33 26.24
C LYS A 45 -7.40 -10.79 24.86
N GLU A 46 -8.49 -11.28 24.29
CA GLU A 46 -9.07 -10.82 23.02
C GLU A 46 -9.40 -9.31 23.08
N ARG A 47 -10.05 -8.85 24.15
CA ARG A 47 -10.37 -7.44 24.34
C ARG A 47 -9.11 -6.57 24.50
N LEU A 48 -8.13 -7.02 25.29
CA LEU A 48 -6.88 -6.30 25.48
C LEU A 48 -6.09 -6.22 24.17
N LEU A 49 -6.08 -7.30 23.40
CA LEU A 49 -5.47 -7.35 22.07
C LEU A 49 -6.12 -6.33 21.13
N ARG A 50 -7.46 -6.29 21.05
CA ARG A 50 -8.17 -5.29 20.23
C ARG A 50 -7.86 -3.86 20.64
N MET A 51 -7.76 -3.58 21.95
CA MET A 51 -7.35 -2.25 22.43
C MET A 51 -5.93 -1.92 21.99
N LYS A 52 -4.99 -2.86 22.11
CA LYS A 52 -3.59 -2.65 21.69
C LYS A 52 -3.42 -2.52 20.18
N ILE A 53 -4.21 -3.24 19.39
CA ILE A 53 -4.28 -3.04 17.93
C ILE A 53 -4.80 -1.64 17.61
N SER A 54 -5.87 -1.19 18.26
CA SER A 54 -6.40 0.16 18.07
C SER A 54 -5.38 1.24 18.42
N GLU A 55 -4.66 1.08 19.54
CA GLU A 55 -3.57 1.99 19.93
C GLU A 55 -2.43 1.97 18.89
N PHE A 56 -2.06 0.78 18.39
CA PHE A 56 -1.04 0.64 17.35
C PHE A 56 -1.47 1.29 16.02
N GLU A 57 -2.72 1.13 15.60
CA GLU A 57 -3.25 1.79 14.41
C GLU A 57 -3.26 3.31 14.55
N GLU A 58 -3.63 3.81 15.73
CA GLU A 58 -3.58 5.24 16.03
C GLU A 58 -2.15 5.77 15.97
N HIS A 59 -1.19 5.04 16.54
CA HIS A 59 0.23 5.36 16.43
C HIS A 59 0.75 5.25 15.00
N SER A 60 0.29 4.28 14.22
CA SER A 60 0.65 4.15 12.79
C SER A 60 0.13 5.32 11.97
N ARG A 61 -1.13 5.73 12.16
CA ARG A 61 -1.68 6.95 11.53
C ARG A 61 -0.91 8.19 11.96
N THR A 62 -0.50 8.26 13.23
CA THR A 62 0.32 9.36 13.74
C THR A 62 1.71 9.36 13.07
N LEU A 63 2.31 8.18 12.89
CA LEU A 63 3.54 8.01 12.13
C LEU A 63 3.36 8.45 10.69
N ASP A 64 2.29 8.05 10.00
CA ASP A 64 2.00 8.49 8.62
C ASP A 64 1.93 10.02 8.53
N VAL A 65 1.26 10.67 9.49
CA VAL A 65 1.19 12.14 9.57
C VAL A 65 2.57 12.76 9.83
N ILE A 66 3.38 12.14 10.71
CA ILE A 66 4.74 12.59 10.99
C ILE A 66 5.65 12.38 9.77
N GLU A 67 5.51 11.27 9.05
CA GLU A 67 6.24 10.99 7.81
C GLU A 67 5.83 11.97 6.72
N GLU A 68 4.55 12.31 6.57
CA GLU A 68 4.10 13.36 5.67
C GLU A 68 4.72 14.71 6.02
N LYS A 69 4.77 15.07 7.32
CA LYS A 69 5.41 16.29 7.78
C LYS A 69 6.92 16.26 7.54
N ARG A 70 7.59 15.15 7.83
CA ARG A 70 9.02 14.94 7.57
C ARG A 70 9.30 15.10 6.08
N ASP A 71 8.48 14.49 5.23
CA ASP A 71 8.65 14.56 3.77
C ASP A 71 8.39 15.97 3.24
N LYS A 72 7.37 16.68 3.76
CA LYS A 72 7.15 18.10 3.43
C LYS A 72 8.33 18.96 3.85
N LEU A 73 8.83 18.77 5.07
CA LEU A 73 10.02 19.46 5.54
C LEU A 73 11.25 19.07 4.73
N LEU A 74 11.40 17.83 4.28
CA LEU A 74 12.48 17.41 3.40
C LEU A 74 12.36 18.06 2.02
N ILE A 75 11.16 18.16 1.46
CA ILE A 75 10.92 18.90 0.22
C ILE A 75 11.28 20.37 0.41
N GLU A 76 10.80 21.02 1.47
CA GLU A 76 11.12 22.41 1.78
C GLU A 76 12.63 22.59 2.01
N ILE A 77 13.27 21.70 2.76
CA ILE A 77 14.70 21.70 3.00
C ILE A 77 15.46 21.51 1.69
N ASN A 78 15.04 20.62 0.80
CA ASN A 78 15.67 20.45 -0.51
C ASN A 78 15.46 21.71 -1.37
N ASN A 79 14.24 22.24 -1.42
CA ASN A 79 13.95 23.50 -2.13
C ASN A 79 14.76 24.69 -1.59
N LEU A 80 15.07 24.70 -0.28
CA LEU A 80 15.84 25.76 0.38
C LEU A 80 17.36 25.54 0.32
N ARG A 81 17.82 24.29 0.42
CA ARG A 81 19.26 23.92 0.35
C ARG A 81 19.78 23.93 -1.08
N ASP A 82 18.89 23.71 -2.03
CA ASP A 82 19.24 23.34 -3.38
C ASP A 82 18.38 24.13 -4.37
N GLN A 83 18.96 25.21 -4.92
CA GLN A 83 18.68 25.58 -6.30
C GLN A 83 19.16 24.49 -7.30
N SER A 84 19.59 23.31 -6.81
CA SER A 84 20.44 22.35 -7.54
C SER A 84 20.23 20.85 -7.25
N SER A 85 19.25 20.41 -6.45
CA SER A 85 18.80 19.01 -6.52
C SER A 85 17.76 18.90 -7.63
N LEU A 86 18.20 19.24 -8.84
CA LEU A 86 17.40 19.13 -10.05
C LEU A 86 17.16 17.63 -10.24
N ILE A 87 15.99 17.16 -9.81
CA ILE A 87 15.43 15.95 -10.40
C ILE A 87 15.34 16.25 -11.89
N GLU A 88 16.29 15.71 -12.63
CA GLU A 88 16.36 15.86 -14.06
C GLU A 88 15.65 14.67 -14.66
N ILE A 89 14.51 14.96 -15.30
CA ILE A 89 13.72 13.96 -16.00
C ILE A 89 13.79 14.32 -17.47
N ASP A 90 14.50 13.52 -18.23
CA ASP A 90 14.50 13.61 -19.69
C ASP A 90 13.08 13.32 -20.21
N LYS A 91 12.45 14.33 -20.81
CA LYS A 91 11.06 14.29 -21.26
C LYS A 91 10.86 13.34 -22.44
N ASP A 92 11.84 13.23 -23.33
CA ASP A 92 11.77 12.37 -24.51
C ASP A 92 11.93 10.91 -24.10
N TYR A 93 12.89 10.61 -23.22
CA TYR A 93 13.07 9.29 -22.63
C TYR A 93 11.85 8.88 -21.82
N PHE A 94 11.29 9.78 -21.00
CA PHE A 94 10.07 9.51 -20.23
C PHE A 94 8.91 9.16 -21.17
N TRP A 95 8.69 9.96 -22.22
CA TRP A 95 7.63 9.72 -23.18
C TRP A 95 7.81 8.40 -23.94
N GLY A 96 9.02 8.14 -24.44
CA GLY A 96 9.37 6.87 -25.08
C GLY A 96 9.08 5.68 -24.17
N THR A 97 9.50 5.77 -22.91
CA THR A 97 9.25 4.72 -21.90
C THR A 97 7.76 4.44 -21.71
N ILE A 98 6.92 5.46 -21.56
CA ILE A 98 5.48 5.21 -21.39
C ILE A 98 4.82 4.70 -22.67
N CYS A 99 5.30 5.09 -23.86
CA CYS A 99 4.81 4.56 -25.13
C CYS A 99 5.16 3.08 -25.29
N ASP A 100 6.40 2.68 -24.96
CA ASP A 100 6.84 1.29 -25.02
C ASP A 100 6.04 0.40 -24.06
N VAL A 101 5.83 0.87 -22.83
CA VAL A 101 5.01 0.16 -21.84
C VAL A 101 3.54 0.13 -22.26
N ALA A 102 3.02 1.21 -22.84
CA ALA A 102 1.65 1.23 -23.36
C ALA A 102 1.46 0.24 -24.52
N GLY A 103 2.46 0.09 -25.40
CA GLY A 103 2.44 -0.91 -26.48
C GLY A 103 2.39 -2.33 -25.92
N GLN A 104 3.21 -2.61 -24.91
CA GLN A 104 3.16 -3.86 -24.16
C GLN A 104 1.78 -4.11 -23.52
N TYR A 105 1.16 -3.08 -22.94
CA TYR A 105 -0.17 -3.19 -22.35
C TYR A 105 -1.26 -3.53 -23.38
N ILE A 106 -1.16 -2.99 -24.59
CA ILE A 106 -2.06 -3.33 -25.70
C ILE A 106 -1.86 -4.79 -26.12
N CYS A 107 -0.61 -5.21 -26.36
CA CYS A 107 -0.30 -6.57 -26.81
C CYS A 107 -0.72 -7.64 -25.80
N GLY A 108 -0.63 -7.34 -24.50
CA GLY A 108 -0.99 -8.27 -23.42
C GLY A 108 -2.44 -8.20 -22.91
N ASP A 109 -3.32 -7.37 -23.49
CA ASP A 109 -4.65 -7.02 -22.92
C ASP A 109 -4.58 -6.66 -21.41
N ILE A 110 -3.57 -5.89 -21.04
CA ILE A 110 -3.26 -5.59 -19.63
C ILE A 110 -4.20 -4.51 -19.10
N ARG A 111 -4.68 -4.75 -17.88
CA ARG A 111 -5.60 -3.87 -17.16
C ARG A 111 -4.95 -3.34 -15.90
N TYR A 112 -5.14 -2.05 -15.65
CA TYR A 112 -4.67 -1.37 -14.44
C TYR A 112 -5.84 -0.67 -13.73
N CYS A 113 -5.60 -0.28 -12.48
CA CYS A 113 -6.65 0.28 -11.63
C CYS A 113 -6.42 1.77 -11.32
N SER A 114 -7.50 2.47 -10.96
CA SER A 114 -7.41 3.73 -10.22
C SER A 114 -6.72 3.51 -8.86
N TYR A 115 -6.17 4.56 -8.23
CA TYR A 115 -5.57 4.47 -6.89
C TYR A 115 -6.51 3.90 -5.80
N SER A 116 -7.83 4.13 -5.94
CA SER A 116 -8.82 3.57 -5.02
C SER A 116 -9.29 2.16 -5.43
N PHE A 117 -8.72 1.55 -6.46
CA PHE A 117 -9.08 0.25 -7.05
C PHE A 117 -10.53 0.07 -7.55
N LYS A 118 -11.39 1.09 -7.41
CA LYS A 118 -12.81 1.07 -7.82
C LYS A 118 -13.04 1.11 -9.33
N SER A 119 -12.07 1.58 -10.11
CA SER A 119 -12.16 1.65 -11.57
C SER A 119 -11.00 0.92 -12.22
N LYS A 120 -11.29 0.21 -13.31
CA LYS A 120 -10.32 -0.50 -14.14
C LYS A 120 -10.23 0.14 -15.52
N TYR A 121 -9.02 0.15 -16.06
CA TYR A 121 -8.68 0.78 -17.33
C TYR A 121 -7.77 -0.14 -18.14
N SER A 122 -7.74 0.05 -19.44
CA SER A 122 -6.74 -0.50 -20.34
C SER A 122 -6.31 0.55 -21.36
N ILE A 123 -5.21 0.27 -22.07
CA ILE A 123 -4.77 1.13 -23.17
C ILE A 123 -5.54 0.72 -24.43
N ALA A 124 -6.23 1.69 -25.05
CA ALA A 124 -7.03 1.46 -26.24
C ALA A 124 -6.19 1.45 -27.52
N LYS A 125 -5.32 2.45 -27.67
CA LYS A 125 -4.38 2.61 -28.79
C LYS A 125 -3.37 3.74 -28.52
N ILE A 126 -2.30 3.76 -29.30
CA ILE A 126 -1.33 4.85 -29.37
C ILE A 126 -1.37 5.40 -30.79
N GLU A 127 -1.64 6.69 -30.95
CA GLU A 127 -1.78 7.33 -32.26
C GLU A 127 -1.52 8.84 -32.15
N GLN A 128 -0.84 9.44 -33.14
CA GLN A 128 -0.62 10.90 -33.21
C GLN A 128 -0.08 11.52 -31.91
N GLU A 129 0.97 10.90 -31.34
CA GLU A 129 1.57 11.31 -30.05
C GLU A 129 0.58 11.37 -28.87
N LYS A 130 -0.47 10.56 -28.93
CA LYS A 130 -1.47 10.42 -27.87
C LYS A 130 -1.63 8.97 -27.47
N ILE A 131 -1.86 8.77 -26.17
CA ILE A 131 -2.24 7.48 -25.60
C ILE A 131 -3.73 7.55 -25.28
N TYR A 132 -4.51 6.67 -25.91
CA TYR A 132 -5.94 6.55 -25.71
C TYR A 132 -6.24 5.51 -24.63
N ILE A 133 -7.16 5.84 -23.74
CA ILE A 133 -7.52 5.05 -22.57
C ILE A 133 -8.94 4.50 -22.73
N HIS A 134 -9.10 3.22 -22.46
CA HIS A 134 -10.39 2.56 -22.35
C HIS A 134 -10.81 2.50 -20.88
N ASN A 135 -11.89 3.18 -20.53
CA ASN A 135 -12.55 3.02 -19.25
C ASN A 135 -13.47 1.79 -19.30
N LEU A 136 -13.11 0.73 -18.58
CA LEU A 136 -13.84 -0.53 -18.61
C LEU A 136 -15.22 -0.45 -17.94
N ARG A 137 -15.41 0.49 -17.00
CA ARG A 137 -16.71 0.70 -16.33
C ARG A 137 -17.74 1.37 -17.23
N THR A 138 -17.32 2.36 -18.02
CA THR A 138 -18.22 3.14 -18.89
C THR A 138 -18.13 2.78 -20.36
N ASN A 139 -17.25 1.83 -20.71
CA ASN A 139 -16.91 1.42 -22.07
C ASN A 139 -16.46 2.56 -23.01
N ARG A 140 -15.96 3.68 -22.48
CA ARG A 140 -15.51 4.84 -23.29
C ARG A 140 -14.04 4.66 -23.67
N LYS A 141 -13.70 4.91 -24.94
CA LYS A 141 -12.34 4.74 -25.51
C LYS A 141 -11.73 6.04 -26.09
N ASN A 142 -12.39 7.17 -25.89
CA ASN A 142 -12.01 8.46 -26.47
C ASN A 142 -11.15 9.34 -25.53
N SER A 143 -11.05 8.99 -24.25
CA SER A 143 -10.16 9.69 -23.31
C SER A 143 -8.71 9.50 -23.71
N ASN A 144 -7.93 10.56 -23.81
CA ASN A 144 -6.52 10.50 -24.20
C ASN A 144 -5.73 11.65 -23.59
N PHE A 145 -4.41 11.48 -23.51
CA PHE A 145 -3.46 12.54 -23.21
C PHE A 145 -2.35 12.53 -24.26
N SER A 146 -1.75 13.70 -24.51
CA SER A 146 -0.66 13.87 -25.47
C SER A 146 0.70 13.94 -24.79
N LYS A 147 1.76 13.87 -25.58
CA LYS A 147 3.14 14.16 -25.13
C LYS A 147 3.24 15.49 -24.37
N LYS A 148 2.67 16.57 -24.90
CA LYS A 148 2.64 17.89 -24.26
C LYS A 148 2.00 17.88 -22.87
N THR A 149 0.94 17.08 -22.65
CA THR A 149 0.33 16.92 -21.32
C THR A 149 1.32 16.29 -20.34
N VAL A 150 2.09 15.31 -20.79
CA VAL A 150 3.10 14.62 -19.97
C VAL A 150 4.29 15.54 -19.69
N GLU A 151 4.76 16.30 -20.68
CA GLU A 151 5.85 17.27 -20.48
C GLU A 151 5.51 18.31 -19.41
N LEU A 152 4.28 18.84 -19.43
CA LEU A 152 3.79 19.75 -18.39
C LEU A 152 3.69 19.08 -17.02
N ALA A 153 3.30 17.80 -16.98
CA ALA A 153 3.23 17.04 -15.74
C ALA A 153 4.63 16.82 -15.15
N ILE A 154 5.62 16.52 -16.00
CA ILE A 154 7.03 16.41 -15.63
C ILE A 154 7.53 17.73 -15.06
N ASP A 155 7.26 18.87 -15.70
CA ASP A 155 7.67 20.19 -15.19
C ASP A 155 7.12 20.46 -13.80
N ARG A 156 5.85 20.11 -13.55
CA ARG A 156 5.24 20.24 -12.22
C ARG A 156 5.89 19.31 -11.20
N LEU A 157 6.18 18.08 -11.59
CA LEU A 157 6.84 17.10 -10.73
C LEU A 157 8.25 17.57 -10.34
N ILE A 158 9.02 18.09 -11.29
CA ILE A 158 10.35 18.68 -11.05
C ILE A 158 10.23 19.89 -10.13
N ALA A 159 9.29 20.80 -10.39
CA ALA A 159 9.06 21.99 -9.57
C ALA A 159 8.63 21.66 -8.13
N ASN A 160 8.08 20.47 -7.89
CA ASN A 160 7.72 19.97 -6.56
C ASN A 160 8.77 18.99 -6.00
N GLY A 161 10.00 18.98 -6.53
CA GLY A 161 11.08 18.14 -6.01
C GLY A 161 10.80 16.64 -6.10
N GLY A 162 10.06 16.21 -7.13
CA GLY A 162 9.79 14.79 -7.40
C GLY A 162 8.64 14.19 -6.60
N LYS A 163 7.91 15.00 -5.81
CA LYS A 163 6.75 14.54 -5.05
C LYS A 163 5.64 15.58 -5.12
N ILE A 164 4.51 15.22 -5.70
CA ILE A 164 3.41 16.15 -6.00
C ILE A 164 2.07 15.56 -5.56
N PRO A 165 1.12 16.34 -5.00
CA PRO A 165 -0.19 15.82 -4.64
C PRO A 165 -0.95 15.21 -5.84
N ILE A 166 -1.72 14.16 -5.57
CA ILE A 166 -2.63 13.56 -6.55
C ILE A 166 -3.63 14.61 -7.04
N GLY A 167 -3.81 14.71 -8.36
CA GLY A 167 -4.63 15.72 -9.03
C GLY A 167 -3.84 16.94 -9.49
N ASP A 168 -2.69 17.23 -8.87
CA ASP A 168 -1.82 18.34 -9.27
C ASP A 168 -0.79 17.91 -10.33
N PHE A 169 -0.40 16.63 -10.34
CA PHE A 169 0.45 16.06 -11.39
C PHE A 169 -0.23 16.16 -12.76
N ILE A 170 -1.40 15.54 -12.89
CA ILE A 170 -2.25 15.68 -14.09
C ILE A 170 -3.70 15.94 -13.64
N PRO A 171 -4.34 17.06 -14.05
CA PRO A 171 -5.66 17.44 -13.52
C PRO A 171 -6.77 16.42 -13.80
N VAL A 172 -6.65 15.70 -14.91
CA VAL A 172 -7.57 14.62 -15.26
C VAL A 172 -7.10 13.33 -14.61
N LYS A 173 -7.78 12.94 -13.53
CA LYS A 173 -7.48 11.73 -12.73
C LYS A 173 -7.16 10.48 -13.54
N MET A 174 -7.96 10.17 -14.56
CA MET A 174 -7.73 8.98 -15.40
C MET A 174 -6.38 9.05 -16.14
N HIS A 175 -5.98 10.22 -16.60
CA HIS A 175 -4.70 10.42 -17.28
C HIS A 175 -3.56 10.27 -16.29
N GLU A 176 -3.70 10.83 -15.09
CA GLU A 176 -2.74 10.66 -14.00
C GLU A 176 -2.51 9.19 -13.64
N TYR A 177 -3.58 8.44 -13.42
CA TYR A 177 -3.52 7.01 -13.12
C TYR A 177 -2.78 6.25 -14.23
N THR A 178 -3.05 6.61 -15.48
CA THR A 178 -2.44 5.97 -16.64
C THR A 178 -0.95 6.24 -16.71
N VAL A 179 -0.53 7.51 -16.58
CA VAL A 179 0.90 7.87 -16.65
C VAL A 179 1.69 7.22 -15.51
N VAL A 180 1.13 7.19 -14.29
CA VAL A 180 1.77 6.52 -13.15
C VAL A 180 1.84 5.00 -13.33
N ALA A 181 0.81 4.39 -13.91
CA ALA A 181 0.82 2.96 -14.20
C ALA A 181 1.89 2.60 -15.25
N LEU A 182 2.06 3.43 -16.28
CA LEU A 182 2.97 3.16 -17.40
C LEU A 182 4.44 3.47 -17.09
N HIS A 183 4.74 4.50 -16.32
CA HIS A 183 6.14 4.89 -16.10
C HIS A 183 6.75 4.15 -14.91
N PRO A 184 7.84 3.37 -15.05
CA PRO A 184 8.37 2.53 -13.98
C PRO A 184 8.72 3.34 -12.72
N ARG A 185 9.29 4.54 -12.88
CA ARG A 185 9.79 5.38 -11.77
C ARG A 185 8.70 6.20 -11.06
N LEU A 186 7.46 6.11 -11.54
CA LEU A 186 6.32 6.74 -10.88
C LEU A 186 5.54 5.73 -10.05
N TYR A 187 5.12 6.17 -8.88
CA TYR A 187 4.23 5.43 -7.99
C TYR A 187 3.35 6.39 -7.20
N GLU A 188 2.22 5.88 -6.73
CA GLU A 188 1.36 6.58 -5.78
C GLU A 188 1.74 6.18 -4.36
N ARG A 189 1.83 7.16 -3.46
CA ARG A 189 1.99 6.93 -2.03
C ARG A 189 1.39 8.06 -1.22
N ASN A 190 0.56 7.70 -0.25
CA ASN A 190 -0.02 8.59 0.76
C ASN A 190 -0.67 9.84 0.15
N GLY A 191 -1.36 9.71 -0.99
CA GLY A 191 -2.00 10.85 -1.63
C GLY A 191 -1.09 11.70 -2.52
N TYR A 192 0.13 11.24 -2.80
CA TYR A 192 1.10 11.89 -3.68
C TYR A 192 1.53 10.97 -4.83
N VAL A 193 1.82 11.57 -5.98
CA VAL A 193 2.61 10.95 -7.04
C VAL A 193 4.09 11.25 -6.75
N CYS A 194 4.89 10.19 -6.71
CA CYS A 194 6.30 10.26 -6.33
C CYS A 194 7.20 9.73 -7.45
N TRP A 195 8.33 10.41 -7.66
CA TRP A 195 9.41 10.00 -8.54
C TRP A 195 10.49 9.26 -7.75
N ILE A 196 10.86 8.06 -8.20
CA ILE A 196 11.99 7.32 -7.62
C ILE A 196 13.27 7.74 -8.36
N SER A 197 14.17 8.44 -7.64
CA SER A 197 15.49 8.84 -8.15
C SER A 197 16.47 7.66 -8.31
N GLN A 198 16.16 6.50 -7.74
CA GLN A 198 16.97 5.28 -7.87
C GLN A 198 16.71 4.58 -9.20
N ASP A 199 17.74 3.87 -9.68
CA ASP A 199 17.60 2.97 -10.81
C ASP A 199 16.80 1.74 -10.39
N ILE A 200 15.64 1.60 -11.01
CA ILE A 200 14.72 0.49 -10.78
C ILE A 200 14.70 -0.43 -11.98
N VAL A 201 14.47 -1.70 -11.70
CA VAL A 201 14.38 -2.77 -12.68
C VAL A 201 13.06 -3.48 -12.52
N LYS A 202 12.49 -3.82 -13.67
CA LYS A 202 11.31 -4.66 -13.77
C LYS A 202 11.68 -6.08 -13.34
N ILE A 203 10.97 -6.63 -12.37
CA ILE A 203 11.25 -7.97 -11.83
C ILE A 203 10.76 -9.06 -12.77
N GLU A 204 11.48 -10.16 -12.86
CA GLU A 204 11.10 -11.35 -13.64
C GLU A 204 10.91 -12.57 -12.71
N ASN A 205 10.27 -13.63 -13.23
CA ASN A 205 9.92 -14.82 -12.43
C ASN A 205 11.14 -15.47 -11.75
N ASP A 206 12.24 -15.59 -12.48
CA ASP A 206 13.49 -16.23 -12.06
C ASP A 206 14.28 -15.42 -11.04
N TRP A 207 13.90 -14.17 -10.78
CA TRP A 207 14.56 -13.33 -9.78
C TRP A 207 14.01 -13.53 -8.38
N ILE A 208 12.85 -14.21 -8.23
CA ILE A 208 12.25 -14.44 -6.92
C ILE A 208 13.01 -15.60 -6.25
N PRO A 209 13.67 -15.37 -5.10
CA PRO A 209 14.43 -16.41 -4.43
C PRO A 209 13.52 -17.47 -3.79
N GLU A 210 14.01 -18.70 -3.69
CA GLU A 210 13.40 -19.75 -2.89
C GLU A 210 13.46 -19.38 -1.40
N HIS A 211 12.31 -19.35 -0.74
CA HIS A 211 12.21 -18.90 0.65
C HIS A 211 12.54 -20.02 1.65
N GLU A 212 12.56 -21.29 1.23
CA GLU A 212 12.95 -22.46 2.04
C GLU A 212 12.21 -22.61 3.38
N GLY A 213 10.99 -22.09 3.48
CA GLY A 213 10.23 -22.05 4.74
C GLY A 213 10.74 -21.03 5.77
N LYS A 214 11.73 -20.19 5.43
CA LYS A 214 12.20 -19.09 6.29
C LYS A 214 11.20 -17.93 6.31
N MET A 215 11.24 -17.16 7.39
CA MET A 215 10.49 -15.89 7.51
C MET A 215 11.32 -14.72 6.95
N PRO A 216 10.67 -13.70 6.37
CA PRO A 216 11.37 -12.52 5.88
C PRO A 216 11.98 -11.70 7.02
N PRO A 217 13.01 -10.88 6.74
CA PRO A 217 13.45 -9.86 7.70
C PRO A 217 12.35 -8.82 7.96
N ASN A 218 12.37 -8.19 9.14
CA ASN A 218 11.49 -7.06 9.45
C ASN A 218 11.87 -5.79 8.67
N GLU A 219 13.09 -5.73 8.14
CA GLU A 219 13.61 -4.62 7.36
C GLU A 219 13.35 -4.83 5.88
N TRP A 220 13.07 -3.73 5.16
CA TRP A 220 12.94 -3.76 3.71
C TRP A 220 14.30 -3.90 3.02
N ARG A 221 14.81 -5.13 2.96
CA ARG A 221 16.10 -5.48 2.36
C ARG A 221 16.06 -6.83 1.68
N THR A 222 16.77 -6.95 0.55
CA THR A 222 16.96 -8.24 -0.12
C THR A 222 17.87 -9.14 0.71
N THR A 223 17.53 -10.42 0.75
CA THR A 223 18.28 -11.50 1.41
C THR A 223 18.41 -12.68 0.44
N GLU A 224 19.06 -13.76 0.86
CA GLU A 224 19.16 -14.99 0.08
C GLU A 224 17.80 -15.66 -0.18
N ASN A 225 16.78 -15.40 0.65
CA ASN A 225 15.47 -16.06 0.60
C ASN A 225 14.31 -15.11 0.23
N PHE A 226 14.55 -13.79 0.24
CA PHE A 226 13.52 -12.79 0.00
C PHE A 226 14.07 -11.61 -0.79
N LEU A 227 13.31 -11.18 -1.80
CA LEU A 227 13.62 -10.01 -2.62
C LEU A 227 12.81 -8.80 -2.14
N ALA A 228 13.49 -7.69 -1.87
CA ALA A 228 12.85 -6.41 -1.57
C ALA A 228 12.36 -5.74 -2.84
N VAL A 229 11.07 -5.43 -2.89
CA VAL A 229 10.40 -4.84 -4.05
C VAL A 229 9.43 -3.73 -3.62
N LEU A 230 9.03 -2.92 -4.59
CA LEU A 230 7.79 -2.14 -4.53
C LEU A 230 6.71 -2.84 -5.35
N ILE A 231 5.57 -3.10 -4.72
CA ILE A 231 4.35 -3.61 -5.38
C ILE A 231 3.31 -2.50 -5.33
N ASP A 232 2.94 -1.98 -6.51
CA ASP A 232 2.05 -0.83 -6.66
C ASP A 232 2.47 0.38 -5.79
N GLY A 233 3.78 0.55 -5.57
CA GLY A 233 4.35 1.63 -4.76
C GLY A 233 4.40 1.37 -3.26
N ARG A 234 4.04 0.17 -2.80
CA ARG A 234 4.14 -0.25 -1.39
C ARG A 234 5.33 -1.18 -1.18
N LYS A 235 6.05 -0.99 -0.08
CA LYS A 235 7.18 -1.86 0.28
C LYS A 235 6.72 -3.27 0.59
N ALA A 236 7.32 -4.24 -0.08
CA ALA A 236 7.09 -5.65 0.17
C ALA A 236 8.37 -6.47 0.06
N LEU A 237 8.31 -7.67 0.64
CA LEU A 237 9.29 -8.73 0.47
C LEU A 237 8.60 -9.91 -0.21
N ILE A 238 9.21 -10.41 -1.28
CA ILE A 238 8.68 -11.54 -2.05
C ILE A 238 9.65 -12.72 -2.01
N GLY A 239 9.10 -13.91 -1.85
CA GLY A 239 9.84 -15.17 -1.91
C GLY A 239 8.98 -16.24 -2.56
N GLN A 240 9.60 -17.30 -3.08
CA GLN A 240 8.88 -18.40 -3.72
C GLN A 240 9.21 -19.76 -3.09
N GLY A 241 8.30 -20.69 -3.29
CA GLY A 241 8.40 -22.08 -2.86
C GLY A 241 7.32 -22.84 -3.60
N ARG A 242 6.56 -23.70 -2.90
CA ARG A 242 5.33 -24.28 -3.49
C ARG A 242 4.28 -23.24 -3.89
N LYS A 243 4.40 -22.03 -3.37
CA LYS A 243 3.59 -20.84 -3.63
C LYS A 243 4.53 -19.63 -3.64
N ILE A 244 4.17 -18.57 -4.34
CA ILE A 244 4.75 -17.26 -4.02
C ILE A 244 4.18 -16.80 -2.68
N VAL A 245 5.02 -16.13 -1.89
CA VAL A 245 4.64 -15.44 -0.66
C VAL A 245 5.02 -13.96 -0.78
N ILE A 246 4.10 -13.09 -0.39
CA ILE A 246 4.29 -11.64 -0.36
C ILE A 246 4.02 -11.17 1.06
N PHE A 247 5.01 -10.49 1.61
CA PHE A 247 4.93 -9.83 2.90
C PHE A 247 4.97 -8.33 2.68
N PHE A 248 3.84 -7.68 2.88
CA PHE A 248 3.76 -6.23 2.85
C PHE A 248 4.33 -5.66 4.15
N LEU A 249 5.21 -4.67 4.02
CA LEU A 249 5.71 -3.88 5.14
C LEU A 249 4.90 -2.58 5.31
N GLU A 250 3.97 -2.32 4.39
CA GLU A 250 3.09 -1.15 4.33
C GLU A 250 1.69 -1.60 3.92
N SER A 251 0.65 -0.94 4.44
CA SER A 251 -0.75 -1.27 4.12
C SER A 251 -1.04 -1.21 2.61
N HIS A 252 -1.71 -2.24 2.07
CA HIS A 252 -2.03 -2.36 0.65
C HIS A 252 -3.54 -2.49 0.41
N ASN A 253 -4.16 -1.44 -0.16
CA ASN A 253 -5.62 -1.28 -0.28
C ASN A 253 -6.38 -2.47 -0.89
N LYS A 254 -5.76 -3.26 -1.77
CA LYS A 254 -6.43 -4.39 -2.46
C LYS A 254 -6.17 -5.75 -1.80
N MET A 255 -5.04 -5.89 -1.13
CA MET A 255 -4.66 -7.16 -0.51
C MET A 255 -5.19 -7.19 0.93
N ASN A 256 -5.42 -6.03 1.55
CA ASN A 256 -5.88 -5.91 2.93
C ASN A 256 -7.40 -6.08 3.14
N GLU A 257 -8.20 -6.43 2.11
CA GLU A 257 -9.67 -6.48 2.25
C GLU A 257 -10.15 -7.52 3.28
N ASP A 258 -9.40 -8.61 3.51
CA ASP A 258 -9.76 -9.69 4.45
C ASP A 258 -8.89 -9.75 5.72
N SER A 259 -7.82 -8.94 5.82
CA SER A 259 -6.90 -8.96 6.97
C SER A 259 -7.07 -7.69 7.81
N SER A 260 -7.56 -7.84 9.03
CA SER A 260 -7.85 -6.73 9.95
C SER A 260 -6.62 -5.94 10.41
N SER A 261 -5.40 -6.44 10.23
CA SER A 261 -4.19 -5.75 10.66
C SER A 261 -2.93 -6.14 9.86
N ILE A 262 -1.88 -5.31 9.91
CA ILE A 262 -0.53 -5.62 9.39
C ILE A 262 0.08 -6.84 10.10
N LEU A 263 -0.27 -7.09 11.38
CA LEU A 263 0.21 -8.25 12.13
C LEU A 263 -0.36 -9.56 11.56
N ASP A 264 -1.63 -9.55 11.16
CA ASP A 264 -2.26 -10.70 10.50
C ASP A 264 -1.55 -11.04 9.17
N GLN A 265 -0.91 -10.07 8.51
CA GLN A 265 -0.17 -10.28 7.26
C GLN A 265 1.25 -10.82 7.46
N ILE A 266 1.86 -10.52 8.60
CA ILE A 266 3.15 -11.09 8.99
C ILE A 266 2.95 -12.55 9.40
N GLU A 267 1.84 -12.88 10.08
CA GLU A 267 1.50 -14.26 10.45
C GLU A 267 0.85 -15.05 9.30
N MET A 268 0.09 -14.39 8.42
CA MET A 268 -0.53 -14.97 7.23
C MET A 268 -0.12 -14.18 5.98
N PRO A 269 1.05 -14.49 5.38
CA PRO A 269 1.46 -13.82 4.15
C PRO A 269 0.44 -14.04 3.03
N PHE A 270 0.37 -13.06 2.13
CA PHE A 270 -0.33 -13.25 0.88
C PHE A 270 0.38 -14.35 0.12
N GLN A 271 -0.33 -15.42 -0.18
CA GLN A 271 0.26 -16.58 -0.85
C GLN A 271 -0.69 -17.15 -1.90
N THR A 272 -0.13 -17.50 -3.06
CA THR A 272 -0.91 -18.15 -4.13
C THR A 272 -0.05 -19.08 -4.96
N LYS A 273 -0.70 -20.08 -5.57
CA LYS A 273 -0.11 -20.89 -6.65
C LYS A 273 -0.33 -20.26 -8.03
N HIS A 274 -1.23 -19.29 -8.12
CA HIS A 274 -1.69 -18.68 -9.36
C HIS A 274 -1.03 -17.32 -9.51
N TRP A 275 0.24 -17.34 -9.89
CA TRP A 275 1.03 -16.14 -10.14
C TRP A 275 2.00 -16.41 -11.29
N SER A 276 2.37 -15.35 -12.00
CA SER A 276 3.50 -15.30 -12.93
C SER A 276 3.68 -13.86 -13.40
N PHE A 277 4.88 -13.55 -13.86
CA PHE A 277 5.14 -12.34 -14.63
C PHE A 277 4.75 -12.57 -16.09
N ILE A 278 3.76 -11.82 -16.56
CA ILE A 278 3.37 -11.83 -17.99
C ILE A 278 4.27 -10.92 -18.82
N LEU A 279 4.90 -9.95 -18.16
CA LEU A 279 5.92 -9.06 -18.68
C LEU A 279 6.88 -8.72 -17.53
N PRO A 280 8.11 -8.29 -17.82
CA PRO A 280 8.99 -7.79 -16.79
C PRO A 280 8.28 -6.71 -15.95
N GLY A 281 8.30 -6.91 -14.64
CA GLY A 281 7.75 -6.01 -13.63
C GLY A 281 6.23 -5.94 -13.59
N LEU A 282 5.53 -6.84 -14.30
CA LEU A 282 4.08 -6.94 -14.27
C LEU A 282 3.67 -8.35 -13.86
N MET A 283 3.35 -8.48 -12.59
CA MET A 283 2.95 -9.73 -11.98
C MET A 283 1.44 -9.88 -12.04
N HIS A 284 0.94 -11.05 -12.45
CA HIS A 284 -0.45 -11.41 -12.20
C HIS A 284 -0.58 -12.11 -10.85
N TRP A 285 -1.69 -11.86 -10.16
CA TRP A 285 -1.98 -12.45 -8.87
C TRP A 285 -3.40 -13.02 -8.79
N GLY A 286 -3.48 -14.28 -8.37
CA GLY A 286 -4.75 -14.97 -8.12
C GLY A 286 -5.47 -15.41 -9.40
N HIS A 287 -6.75 -15.72 -9.25
CA HIS A 287 -7.60 -16.20 -10.36
C HIS A 287 -8.24 -15.09 -11.19
N ASP A 288 -8.27 -13.87 -10.67
CA ASP A 288 -9.04 -12.76 -11.26
C ASP A 288 -8.26 -11.94 -12.29
N TYR A 289 -7.13 -12.46 -12.79
CA TYR A 289 -6.24 -11.79 -13.77
C TYR A 289 -5.94 -10.33 -13.37
N ASN A 290 -5.75 -10.11 -12.07
CA ASN A 290 -5.37 -8.82 -11.54
C ASN A 290 -3.86 -8.67 -11.70
N PHE A 291 -3.41 -7.54 -12.24
CA PHE A 291 -1.99 -7.25 -12.41
C PHE A 291 -1.52 -6.21 -11.41
N GLN A 292 -0.32 -6.42 -10.89
CA GLN A 292 0.40 -5.49 -10.03
C GLN A 292 1.73 -5.14 -10.67
N LYS A 293 2.10 -3.88 -10.55
CA LYS A 293 3.42 -3.41 -10.96
C LYS A 293 4.41 -3.75 -9.86
N VAL A 294 5.41 -4.56 -10.19
CA VAL A 294 6.46 -5.01 -9.28
C VAL A 294 7.81 -4.54 -9.80
N ILE A 295 8.49 -3.72 -9.02
CA ILE A 295 9.82 -3.19 -9.38
C ILE A 295 10.80 -3.47 -8.25
N GLY A 296 12.04 -3.81 -8.62
CA GLY A 296 13.17 -3.87 -7.71
C GLY A 296 14.16 -2.74 -8.00
N PHE A 297 15.25 -2.73 -7.25
CA PHE A 297 16.33 -1.76 -7.41
C PHE A 297 17.56 -2.46 -8.02
N THR A 298 18.33 -1.76 -8.87
CA THR A 298 19.47 -2.34 -9.60
C THR A 298 20.56 -2.92 -8.69
N ASN A 299 20.67 -2.43 -7.46
CA ASN A 299 21.61 -2.96 -6.45
C ASN A 299 21.15 -4.28 -5.82
N SER A 300 20.01 -4.82 -6.25
CA SER A 300 19.34 -5.94 -5.58
C SER A 300 19.39 -7.27 -6.34
N LYS A 301 20.21 -7.44 -7.38
CA LYS A 301 20.33 -8.75 -8.05
C LYS A 301 20.57 -9.81 -6.96
N PRO A 302 19.63 -10.74 -6.73
CA PRO A 302 19.88 -11.81 -5.79
C PRO A 302 21.09 -12.58 -6.32
N VAL A 303 21.97 -13.00 -5.42
CA VAL A 303 22.99 -13.98 -5.76
C VAL A 303 22.24 -15.27 -6.07
N ILE A 304 21.90 -15.48 -7.34
CA ILE A 304 21.34 -16.73 -7.83
C ILE A 304 22.47 -17.73 -7.70
N ARG A 305 22.36 -18.67 -6.75
CA ARG A 305 23.27 -19.82 -6.69
C ARG A 305 22.78 -20.83 -7.73
N ASP A 306 23.68 -21.17 -8.65
CA ASP A 306 23.54 -22.32 -9.57
C ASP A 306 23.38 -23.64 -8.81
#